data_AF-A0A7X8SZ86-F1
#
_entry.id   AF-A0A7X8SZ86-F1
#
_cell.length_a   1.000
_cell.length_b   1.000
_cell.length_c   1.000
_cell.angle_alpha   90.00
_cell.angle_beta   90.00
_cell.angle_gamma   90.00
#
_symmetry.space_group_name_H-M   'P 1'
#
loop_
_entity.id
_entity.type
_entity.pdbx_description
1 polymer ?
#
loop_
_entity_poly.entity_id
_entity_poly.type
_entity_poly.pdbx_seq_one_letter_code
_entity_poly.pdbx_strand_id
1 'polypeptide(L)'
;MDEFWVFGYGSLMWNPGFAYEEKSQALIFGYRRSLCVRSWVHRGSQESPGLVLGLDRGGSCRGMAFRVAASAWDEVLTYLRERELVTNVYLEKTLPIRLADTRRVTAVAYVVDRAHRQYAGALDAVDAARVVEASVGQSGPNDAYVFNTLTHLREMGIRDQWLEHVVAEVERMRKAS
;
A
#
# COMPACT_ATOMS: atom_id res chain seq x y z
N MET A 1 -21.45 -14.07 -9.36
CA MET A 1 -21.65 -12.63 -9.65
C MET A 1 -20.91 -11.87 -8.56
N ASP A 2 -19.58 -12.08 -8.49
CA ASP A 2 -18.66 -11.58 -7.46
C ASP A 2 -17.49 -10.86 -8.16
N GLU A 3 -17.85 -10.04 -9.14
CA GLU A 3 -16.96 -9.40 -10.11
C GLU A 3 -16.87 -7.89 -9.85
N PHE A 4 -15.85 -7.24 -10.42
CA PHE A 4 -15.62 -5.78 -10.36
C PHE A 4 -15.29 -5.22 -8.97
N TRP A 5 -14.52 -5.96 -8.19
CA TRP A 5 -13.96 -5.46 -6.93
C TRP A 5 -12.54 -4.93 -7.10
N VAL A 6 -12.20 -3.86 -6.40
CA VAL A 6 -10.83 -3.34 -6.24
C VAL A 6 -10.42 -3.49 -4.78
N PHE A 7 -9.23 -4.01 -4.52
CA PHE A 7 -8.66 -4.10 -3.18
C PHE A 7 -7.56 -3.07 -2.98
N GLY A 8 -7.75 -2.17 -2.02
CA GLY A 8 -6.76 -1.20 -1.56
C GLY A 8 -6.12 -1.63 -0.24
N TYR A 9 -4.80 -1.46 -0.14
CA TYR A 9 -4.01 -1.71 1.08
C TYR A 9 -3.17 -0.51 1.53
N GLY A 10 -3.19 0.58 0.77
CA GLY A 10 -2.52 1.84 1.07
C GLY A 10 -3.45 3.01 0.75
N SER A 11 -2.96 4.01 0.03
CA SER A 11 -3.70 5.25 -0.26
C SER A 11 -5.10 5.06 -0.86
N LEU A 12 -5.31 4.01 -1.66
CA LEU A 12 -6.62 3.65 -2.22
C LEU A 12 -7.70 3.43 -1.16
N MET A 13 -7.35 3.08 0.07
CA MET A 13 -8.32 2.82 1.14
C MET A 13 -9.11 4.07 1.57
N TRP A 14 -8.45 5.24 1.55
CA TRP A 14 -9.04 6.53 1.95
C TRP A 14 -9.17 7.51 0.78
N ASN A 15 -8.37 7.35 -0.28
CA ASN A 15 -8.44 8.14 -1.48
C ASN A 15 -8.53 7.24 -2.72
N PRO A 16 -9.70 6.59 -2.97
CA PRO A 16 -9.87 5.67 -4.10
C PRO A 16 -9.80 6.41 -5.44
N GLY A 17 -10.36 7.61 -5.53
CA GLY A 17 -10.35 8.41 -6.76
C GLY A 17 -11.34 7.96 -7.84
N PHE A 18 -12.26 7.05 -7.50
CA PHE A 18 -13.32 6.56 -8.39
C PHE A 18 -14.63 6.30 -7.64
N ALA A 19 -15.74 6.22 -8.37
CA ALA A 19 -17.05 5.89 -7.84
C ALA A 19 -17.20 4.39 -7.57
N TYR A 20 -17.87 4.03 -6.48
CA TYR A 20 -18.13 2.65 -6.08
C TYR A 20 -19.55 2.51 -5.54
N GLU A 21 -20.15 1.33 -5.74
CA GLU A 21 -21.48 0.99 -5.24
C GLU A 21 -21.42 0.43 -3.81
N GLU A 22 -20.28 -0.15 -3.43
CA GLU A 22 -20.09 -0.75 -2.13
C GLU A 22 -18.65 -0.56 -1.64
N LYS A 23 -18.49 -0.35 -0.33
CA LYS A 23 -17.19 -0.29 0.36
C LYS A 23 -17.24 -1.19 1.58
N SER A 24 -16.27 -2.10 1.69
CA SER A 24 -16.22 -3.08 2.79
C SER A 24 -14.79 -3.34 3.22
N GLN A 25 -14.56 -3.46 4.53
CA GLN A 25 -13.25 -3.94 5.01
C GLN A 25 -13.00 -5.34 4.45
N ALA A 26 -11.76 -5.62 4.08
CA ALA A 26 -11.41 -6.89 3.46
C ALA A 26 -10.07 -7.42 3.94
N LEU A 27 -9.92 -8.74 3.85
CA LEU A 27 -8.71 -9.47 4.15
C LEU A 27 -8.25 -10.22 2.91
N ILE A 28 -7.01 -9.98 2.49
CA ILE A 28 -6.34 -10.78 1.47
C ILE A 28 -5.34 -11.72 2.15
N PHE A 29 -5.30 -12.97 1.71
CA PHE A 29 -4.40 -14.00 2.24
C PHE A 29 -3.23 -14.24 1.29
N GLY A 30 -2.09 -14.65 1.84
CA GLY A 30 -0.86 -14.87 1.08
C GLY A 30 -0.09 -13.60 0.75
N TYR A 31 -0.56 -12.44 1.22
CA TYR A 31 0.09 -11.15 1.03
C TYR A 31 0.07 -10.30 2.30
N ARG A 32 1.10 -9.47 2.48
CA ARG A 32 1.29 -8.55 3.61
C ARG A 32 1.53 -7.14 3.08
N ARG A 33 1.09 -6.15 3.84
CA ARG A 33 1.54 -4.77 3.67
C ARG A 33 3.00 -4.66 4.11
N SER A 34 3.85 -4.00 3.32
CA SER A 34 5.26 -3.79 3.67
C SER A 34 5.82 -2.55 2.98
N LEU A 35 6.71 -1.80 3.65
CA LEU A 35 7.51 -0.75 3.01
C LEU A 35 8.64 -1.39 2.18
N CYS A 36 8.27 -1.96 1.05
CA CYS A 36 9.14 -2.82 0.23
C CYS A 36 9.37 -2.26 -1.18
N VAL A 37 9.00 -1.01 -1.43
CA VAL A 37 9.18 -0.35 -2.74
C VAL A 37 10.04 0.89 -2.56
N ARG A 38 11.15 0.95 -3.30
CA ARG A 38 12.02 2.14 -3.41
C ARG A 38 11.31 3.22 -4.21
N SER A 39 11.03 4.35 -3.58
CA SER A 39 10.46 5.53 -4.22
C SER A 39 11.58 6.49 -4.63
N TRP A 40 11.77 6.67 -5.93
CA TRP A 40 12.81 7.54 -6.51
C TRP A 40 12.36 8.95 -6.86
N VAL A 41 11.07 9.25 -6.71
CA VAL A 41 10.51 10.54 -7.14
C VAL A 41 9.70 11.19 -6.01
N HIS A 42 8.67 10.52 -5.51
CA HIS A 42 7.72 11.14 -4.60
C HIS A 42 8.24 11.27 -3.17
N ARG A 43 8.93 10.24 -2.67
CA ARG A 43 9.41 10.13 -1.28
C ARG A 43 10.92 9.95 -1.15
N GLY A 44 11.66 10.11 -2.23
CA GLY A 44 13.11 10.05 -2.27
C GLY A 44 13.64 10.44 -3.65
N SER A 45 14.92 10.19 -3.90
CA SER A 45 15.60 10.32 -5.19
C SER A 45 16.18 8.98 -5.66
N GLN A 46 16.88 8.95 -6.79
CA GLN A 46 17.60 7.74 -7.20
C GLN A 46 18.82 7.47 -6.30
N GLU A 47 19.48 8.52 -5.82
CA GLU A 47 20.65 8.46 -4.94
C GLU A 47 20.26 8.13 -3.50
N SER A 48 19.15 8.70 -3.01
CA SER A 48 18.59 8.45 -1.68
C SER A 48 17.11 8.04 -1.79
N PRO A 49 16.83 6.77 -2.13
CA PRO A 49 15.48 6.28 -2.33
C PRO A 49 14.70 6.22 -1.02
N GLY A 50 13.48 6.75 -1.02
CA GLY A 50 12.54 6.51 0.06
C GLY A 50 11.91 5.12 -0.02
N LEU A 51 11.10 4.77 0.97
CA LEU A 51 10.30 3.56 1.01
C LEU A 51 8.81 3.89 0.98
N VAL A 52 8.08 3.20 0.11
CA VAL A 52 6.61 3.23 0.04
C VAL A 52 6.03 1.84 0.15
N LEU A 53 4.74 1.76 0.45
CA LEU A 53 4.04 0.50 0.64
C LEU A 53 3.95 -0.31 -0.65
N GLY A 54 4.16 -1.61 -0.54
CA GLY A 54 3.74 -2.60 -1.51
C GLY A 54 2.99 -3.75 -0.82
N LEU A 55 2.21 -4.47 -1.61
CA LEU A 55 1.57 -5.70 -1.19
C LEU A 55 2.46 -6.87 -1.59
N ASP A 56 3.25 -7.36 -0.63
CA ASP A 56 4.29 -8.36 -0.82
C ASP A 56 3.82 -9.75 -0.39
N ARG A 57 4.44 -10.83 -0.90
CA ARG A 57 4.03 -12.19 -0.54
C ARG A 57 4.29 -12.50 0.94
N GLY A 58 3.30 -13.12 1.58
CA GLY A 58 3.36 -13.68 2.93
C GLY A 58 2.19 -13.24 3.82
N GLY A 59 1.80 -14.07 4.79
CA GLY A 59 0.81 -13.70 5.82
C GLY A 59 -0.56 -13.32 5.27
N SER A 60 -1.11 -12.21 5.78
CA SER A 60 -2.39 -11.64 5.36
C SER A 60 -2.39 -10.12 5.53
N CYS A 61 -3.18 -9.42 4.73
CA CYS A 61 -3.28 -7.96 4.77
C CYS A 61 -4.73 -7.51 4.90
N ARG A 62 -5.01 -6.71 5.94
CA ARG A 62 -6.30 -6.00 6.08
C ARG A 62 -6.27 -4.75 5.22
N GLY A 63 -7.29 -4.58 4.39
CA GLY A 63 -7.45 -3.47 3.47
C GLY A 63 -8.91 -3.06 3.34
N MET A 64 -9.20 -2.39 2.24
CA MET A 64 -10.56 -1.99 1.84
C MET A 64 -10.88 -2.55 0.47
N ALA A 65 -12.07 -3.08 0.30
CA ALA A 65 -12.61 -3.52 -0.97
C ALA A 65 -13.70 -2.57 -1.45
N PHE A 66 -13.69 -2.27 -2.74
CA PHE A 66 -14.66 -1.39 -3.39
C PHE A 66 -15.32 -2.14 -4.54
N ARG A 67 -16.65 -2.25 -4.53
CA ARG A 67 -17.42 -2.82 -5.64
C ARG A 67 -17.76 -1.71 -6.62
N VAL A 68 -17.40 -1.90 -7.88
CA VAL A 68 -17.60 -0.91 -8.94
C VAL A 68 -18.76 -1.37 -9.82
N ALA A 69 -19.55 -0.42 -10.31
CA ALA A 69 -20.59 -0.69 -11.29
C ALA A 69 -19.95 -1.26 -12.57
N ALA A 70 -20.55 -2.29 -13.17
CA ALA A 70 -20.03 -2.91 -14.39
C ALA A 70 -19.79 -1.88 -15.52
N SER A 71 -20.68 -0.88 -15.64
CA SER A 71 -20.58 0.19 -16.64
C SER A 71 -19.39 1.14 -16.43
N ALA A 72 -18.83 1.20 -15.22
CA ALA A 72 -17.69 2.07 -14.87
C ALA A 72 -16.37 1.29 -14.77
N TRP A 73 -16.40 -0.04 -14.87
CA TRP A 73 -15.25 -0.89 -14.56
C TRP A 73 -14.00 -0.58 -15.39
N ASP A 74 -14.16 -0.46 -16.71
CA ASP A 74 -13.03 -0.22 -17.63
C ASP A 74 -12.39 1.16 -17.39
N GLU A 75 -13.19 2.18 -17.08
CA GLU A 75 -12.70 3.51 -16.70
C GLU A 75 -11.90 3.45 -15.40
N VAL A 76 -12.43 2.77 -14.38
CA VAL A 76 -11.75 2.61 -13.09
C VAL A 76 -10.43 1.85 -13.24
N LEU A 77 -10.40 0.76 -14.02
CA LEU A 77 -9.14 0.04 -14.27
C LEU A 77 -8.12 0.88 -15.03
N THR A 78 -8.56 1.67 -16.01
CA THR A 78 -7.67 2.57 -16.75
C THR A 78 -7.05 3.60 -15.81
N TYR A 79 -7.87 4.27 -15.00
CA TYR A 79 -7.41 5.20 -13.98
C TYR A 79 -6.42 4.56 -12.99
N LEU A 80 -6.71 3.35 -12.50
CA LEU A 80 -5.85 2.65 -11.56
C LEU A 80 -4.51 2.25 -12.18
N ARG A 81 -4.49 1.83 -13.45
CA ARG A 81 -3.26 1.53 -14.18
C ARG A 81 -2.39 2.77 -14.35
N GLU A 82 -2.98 3.91 -14.70
CA GLU A 82 -2.24 5.19 -14.80
C GLU A 82 -1.67 5.64 -13.46
N ARG A 83 -2.41 5.40 -12.37
CA ARG A 83 -2.00 5.74 -11.01
C ARG A 83 -0.91 4.83 -10.45
N GLU A 84 -1.06 3.51 -10.60
CA GLU A 84 -0.23 2.53 -9.90
C GLU A 84 0.92 1.98 -10.78
N LEU A 85 0.73 1.88 -12.10
CA LEU A 85 1.71 1.24 -13.00
C LEU A 85 2.71 2.21 -13.64
N VAL A 86 2.86 3.42 -13.11
CA VAL A 86 3.79 4.46 -13.63
C VAL A 86 5.22 3.92 -13.86
N THR A 87 5.70 3.08 -12.96
CA THR A 87 7.02 2.44 -13.05
C THR A 87 6.96 0.93 -13.30
N ASN A 88 5.74 0.36 -13.39
CA ASN A 88 5.50 -1.09 -13.43
C ASN A 88 6.13 -1.89 -12.27
N VAL A 89 6.44 -1.24 -11.13
CA VAL A 89 6.88 -1.93 -9.91
C VAL A 89 5.79 -2.80 -9.28
N TYR A 90 4.53 -2.56 -9.64
CA TYR A 90 3.40 -3.39 -9.25
C TYR A 90 2.89 -4.23 -10.44
N LEU A 91 2.32 -5.38 -10.11
CA LEU A 91 1.60 -6.26 -11.02
C LEU A 91 0.12 -6.19 -10.68
N GLU A 92 -0.71 -5.95 -11.68
CA GLU A 92 -2.16 -6.11 -11.57
C GLU A 92 -2.50 -7.59 -11.44
N LYS A 93 -3.26 -7.95 -10.39
CA LYS A 93 -3.73 -9.33 -10.18
C LYS A 93 -5.16 -9.37 -9.69
N THR A 94 -5.93 -10.32 -10.22
CA THR A 94 -7.21 -10.71 -9.66
C THR A 94 -6.99 -11.76 -8.58
N LEU A 95 -7.32 -11.44 -7.33
CA LEU A 95 -7.03 -12.27 -6.16
C LEU A 95 -8.29 -12.49 -5.31
N PRO A 96 -8.42 -13.66 -4.66
CA PRO A 96 -9.50 -13.90 -3.73
C PRO A 96 -9.30 -13.08 -2.45
N ILE A 97 -10.37 -12.42 -2.01
CA ILE A 97 -10.42 -11.67 -0.76
C ILE A 97 -11.64 -12.09 0.07
N ARG A 98 -11.57 -11.88 1.38
CA ARG A 98 -12.69 -12.08 2.30
C ARG A 98 -13.18 -10.73 2.80
N LEU A 99 -14.44 -10.41 2.55
CA LEU A 99 -15.10 -9.20 3.04
C LEU A 99 -15.45 -9.33 4.53
N ALA A 100 -15.77 -8.21 5.17
CA ALA A 100 -16.11 -8.14 6.59
C ALA A 100 -17.33 -8.99 6.97
N ASP A 101 -18.30 -9.10 6.06
CA ASP A 101 -19.50 -9.92 6.20
C ASP A 101 -19.30 -11.39 5.80
N THR A 102 -18.04 -11.83 5.71
CA THR A 102 -17.58 -13.19 5.41
C THR A 102 -17.72 -13.64 3.96
N ARG A 103 -18.32 -12.84 3.07
CA ARG A 103 -18.35 -13.13 1.62
C ARG A 103 -16.93 -13.29 1.08
N ARG A 104 -16.78 -14.21 0.14
CA ARG A 104 -15.54 -14.41 -0.62
C ARG A 104 -15.77 -13.91 -2.04
N VAL A 105 -14.98 -12.93 -2.45
CA VAL A 105 -15.07 -12.32 -3.79
C VAL A 105 -13.69 -12.27 -4.41
N THR A 106 -13.62 -12.06 -5.71
CA THR A 106 -12.36 -11.78 -6.41
C THR A 106 -12.21 -10.28 -6.64
N ALA A 107 -11.03 -9.74 -6.35
CA ALA A 107 -10.74 -8.31 -6.53
C ALA A 107 -9.43 -8.09 -7.28
N VAL A 108 -9.38 -7.03 -8.08
CA VAL A 108 -8.14 -6.50 -8.63
C VAL A 108 -7.34 -5.85 -7.51
N ALA A 109 -6.07 -6.24 -7.40
CA ALA A 109 -5.10 -5.70 -6.48
C ALA A 109 -3.76 -5.51 -7.19
N TYR A 110 -3.00 -4.50 -6.77
CA TYR A 110 -1.66 -4.22 -7.28
C TYR A 110 -0.62 -4.77 -6.30
N VAL A 111 0.03 -5.88 -6.66
CA VAL A 111 1.05 -6.54 -5.81
C VAL A 111 2.44 -6.13 -6.26
N VAL A 112 3.41 -6.06 -5.37
CA VAL A 112 4.78 -5.71 -5.79
C VAL A 112 5.40 -6.81 -6.66
N ASP A 113 6.08 -6.42 -7.74
CA ASP A 113 6.94 -7.30 -8.51
C ASP A 113 8.29 -7.44 -7.82
N ARG A 114 8.58 -8.65 -7.31
CA ARG A 114 9.85 -8.96 -6.65
C ARG A 114 11.04 -9.02 -7.60
N ALA A 115 10.82 -9.13 -8.91
CA ALA A 115 11.89 -9.08 -9.92
C ALA A 115 12.25 -7.64 -10.31
N HIS A 116 11.44 -6.66 -9.90
CA HIS A 116 11.64 -5.28 -10.30
C HIS A 116 12.77 -4.61 -9.50
N ARG A 117 13.56 -3.75 -10.17
CA ARG A 117 14.70 -3.04 -9.58
C ARG A 117 14.36 -2.12 -8.39
N GLN A 118 13.09 -1.72 -8.28
CA GLN A 118 12.61 -0.91 -7.16
C GLN A 118 12.11 -1.77 -5.98
N TYR A 119 12.11 -3.11 -6.07
CA TYR A 119 11.81 -3.94 -4.92
C TYR A 119 12.93 -3.86 -3.88
N ALA A 120 12.59 -3.41 -2.67
CA ALA A 120 13.53 -3.25 -1.56
C ALA A 120 13.70 -4.52 -0.71
N GLY A 121 12.96 -5.58 -1.00
CA GLY A 121 12.96 -6.79 -0.17
C GLY A 121 12.19 -6.61 1.14
N ALA A 122 12.46 -7.53 2.07
CA ALA A 122 11.97 -7.44 3.44
C ALA A 122 13.05 -6.77 4.30
N LEU A 123 12.84 -5.50 4.64
CA LEU A 123 13.68 -4.78 5.58
C LEU A 123 13.19 -5.02 7.01
N ASP A 124 14.12 -5.01 7.97
CA ASP A 124 13.73 -4.89 9.37
C ASP A 124 13.27 -3.46 9.69
N ALA A 125 12.68 -3.27 10.87
CA ALA A 125 12.09 -1.99 11.24
C ALA A 125 13.13 -0.88 11.42
N VAL A 126 14.36 -1.22 11.85
CA VAL A 126 15.43 -0.25 12.13
C VAL A 126 16.01 0.25 10.81
N ASP A 127 16.30 -0.64 9.87
CA ASP A 127 16.79 -0.27 8.54
C ASP A 127 15.73 0.49 7.74
N ALA A 128 14.46 0.08 7.83
CA ALA A 128 13.36 0.85 7.24
C ALA A 128 13.27 2.27 7.85
N ALA A 129 13.39 2.39 9.17
CA ALA A 129 13.34 3.68 9.85
C ALA A 129 14.47 4.62 9.44
N ARG A 130 15.71 4.10 9.29
CA ARG A 130 16.86 4.90 8.79
C ARG A 130 16.57 5.50 7.41
N VAL A 131 16.05 4.69 6.49
CA VAL A 131 15.72 5.18 5.14
C VAL A 131 14.58 6.19 5.19
N VAL A 132 13.53 5.91 5.95
CA VAL A 132 12.35 6.77 6.08
C VAL A 132 12.70 8.13 6.70
N GLU A 133 13.62 8.17 7.65
CA GLU A 133 14.06 9.41 8.29
C GLU A 133 14.90 10.28 7.33
N ALA A 134 15.81 9.66 6.58
CA ALA A 134 16.80 10.39 5.77
C ALA A 134 16.30 10.80 4.37
N SER A 135 15.17 10.24 3.91
CA SER A 135 14.72 10.40 2.50
C SER A 135 13.69 11.50 2.33
N VAL A 136 13.89 12.31 1.28
CA VAL A 136 12.96 13.38 0.87
C VAL A 136 12.79 13.32 -0.64
N GLY A 137 11.53 13.39 -1.11
CA GLY A 137 11.23 13.46 -2.55
C GLY A 137 10.37 14.67 -2.89
N GLN A 138 9.89 14.72 -4.14
CA GLN A 138 9.07 15.79 -4.67
C GLN A 138 7.77 16.01 -3.88
N SER A 139 7.19 14.95 -3.31
CA SER A 139 5.97 15.01 -2.49
C SER A 139 6.26 15.23 -1.00
N GLY A 140 7.51 15.58 -0.66
CA GLY A 140 7.98 15.87 0.68
C GLY A 140 8.73 14.71 1.34
N PRO A 141 9.00 14.84 2.65
CA PRO A 141 9.70 13.83 3.45
C PRO A 141 9.02 12.46 3.42
N ASN A 142 9.81 11.39 3.53
CA ASN A 142 9.29 10.03 3.53
C ASN A 142 8.57 9.67 4.84
N ASP A 143 9.07 10.14 5.98
CA ASP A 143 8.43 9.98 7.29
C ASP A 143 7.00 10.54 7.30
N ALA A 144 6.78 11.72 6.70
CA ALA A 144 5.44 12.30 6.59
C ALA A 144 4.45 11.34 5.91
N TYR A 145 4.88 10.60 4.88
CA TYR A 145 4.08 9.57 4.25
C TYR A 145 3.80 8.38 5.18
N VAL A 146 4.82 7.89 5.88
CA VAL A 146 4.71 6.73 6.77
C VAL A 146 3.81 7.05 7.97
N PHE A 147 3.99 8.20 8.60
CA PHE A 147 3.20 8.66 9.74
C PHE A 147 1.75 8.88 9.31
N ASN A 148 1.51 9.57 8.20
CA ASN A 148 0.14 9.77 7.68
C ASN A 148 -0.54 8.44 7.34
N THR A 149 0.20 7.49 6.75
CA THR A 149 -0.31 6.15 6.47
C THR A 149 -0.71 5.43 7.75
N LEU A 150 0.14 5.47 8.79
CA LEU A 150 -0.17 4.86 10.08
C LEU A 150 -1.40 5.50 10.74
N THR A 151 -1.55 6.82 10.67
CA THR A 151 -2.73 7.53 11.15
C THR A 151 -4.01 7.03 10.48
N HIS A 152 -4.05 6.97 9.15
CA HIS A 152 -5.21 6.45 8.43
C HIS A 152 -5.51 4.98 8.75
N LEU A 153 -4.49 4.14 8.91
CA LEU A 153 -4.70 2.75 9.34
C LEU A 153 -5.38 2.69 10.72
N ARG A 154 -4.94 3.53 11.67
CA ARG A 154 -5.55 3.63 13.00
C ARG A 154 -6.99 4.12 12.95
N GLU A 155 -7.29 5.16 12.17
CA GLU A 155 -8.65 5.68 11.95
C GLU A 155 -9.59 4.61 11.39
N MET A 156 -9.07 3.72 10.55
CA MET A 156 -9.83 2.58 9.99
C MET A 156 -9.87 1.36 10.91
N GLY A 157 -9.30 1.42 12.12
CA GLY A 157 -9.24 0.30 13.07
C GLY A 157 -8.30 -0.84 12.64
N ILE A 158 -7.33 -0.55 11.76
CA ILE A 158 -6.35 -1.52 11.27
C ILE A 158 -5.04 -1.32 12.04
N ARG A 159 -4.68 -2.32 12.84
CA ARG A 159 -3.39 -2.35 13.52
C ARG A 159 -2.32 -2.98 12.63
N ASP A 160 -1.22 -2.26 12.42
CA ASP A 160 -0.06 -2.71 11.67
C ASP A 160 1.19 -2.61 12.55
N GLN A 161 1.48 -3.70 13.29
CA GLN A 161 2.52 -3.71 14.33
C GLN A 161 3.92 -3.41 13.77
N TRP A 162 4.19 -3.85 12.54
CA TRP A 162 5.47 -3.62 11.91
C TRP A 162 5.64 -2.14 11.54
N LEU A 163 4.61 -1.51 10.95
CA LEU A 163 4.65 -0.08 10.65
C LEU A 163 4.69 0.78 11.93
N GLU A 164 3.98 0.38 12.98
CA GLU A 164 4.07 0.99 14.32
C GLU A 164 5.52 0.97 14.85
N HIS A 165 6.22 -0.14 14.66
CA HIS A 165 7.62 -0.29 15.09
C HIS A 165 8.56 0.59 14.25
N VAL A 166 8.38 0.68 12.93
CA VAL A 166 9.17 1.59 12.07
C VAL A 166 9.01 3.03 12.55
N VAL A 167 7.79 3.48 12.81
CA VAL A 167 7.53 4.85 13.32
C VAL A 167 8.19 5.09 14.67
N ALA A 168 8.10 4.12 15.59
CA ALA A 168 8.75 4.23 16.90
C ALA A 168 10.29 4.34 16.78
N GLU A 169 10.91 3.62 15.84
CA GLU A 169 12.34 3.71 15.59
C GLU A 169 12.75 5.06 15.00
N VAL A 170 11.95 5.64 14.09
CA VAL A 170 12.18 7.02 13.58
C VAL A 170 12.15 8.02 14.73
N GLU A 171 11.15 7.93 15.62
CA GLU A 171 11.06 8.82 16.79
C GLU A 171 12.23 8.62 17.77
N ARG A 172 12.68 7.38 17.95
CA ARG A 172 13.84 7.07 18.80
C ARG A 172 15.12 7.68 18.26
N MET A 173 15.36 7.59 16.95
CA MET A 173 16.53 8.18 16.29
C MET A 173 16.56 9.70 16.48
N ARG A 174 15.43 10.38 16.31
CA ARG A 174 15.31 11.84 16.50
C ARG A 174 15.62 12.31 17.92
N LYS A 175 15.32 11.50 18.94
CA LYS A 175 15.63 11.81 20.34
C LYS A 175 17.10 11.60 20.70
N ALA A 176 17.84 10.86 19.88
CA ALA A 176 19.25 10.55 20.11
C ALA A 176 20.21 11.48 19.36
N SER A 177 19.70 12.32 18.46
CA SER A 177 20.42 13.37 17.72
C SER A 177 20.39 14.70 18.47
#